data_AF-A0A644X204-F1
#
_entry.id   AF-A0A644X204-F1
#
_cell.length_a   1.000
_cell.length_b   1.000
_cell.length_c   1.000
_cell.angle_alpha   90.00
_cell.angle_beta   90.00
_cell.angle_gamma   90.00
#
_symmetry.space_group_name_H-M   'P 1'
#
loop_
_entity.id
_entity.type
_entity.pdbx_description
1 polymer ?
#
loop_
_entity_poly.entity_id
_entity_poly.type
_entity_poly.pdbx_seq_one_letter_code
_entity_poly.pdbx_strand_id
1 'polypeptide(L)'
;MKLIGVILLALSCTGAGVFSVLTGRRRVAALRNLKNYMATVKTGIRVTRADLDRVLFEASSALSPQDLTVLEGEPLYRMFLAGLGTGPMEQQLEHCDACIEAASRLYKEADEKQQKSAKVTLTLYSLGGLAIAILLY
;
A
#
# COMPACT_ATOMS: atom_id res chain seq x y z
N MET A 1 -30.76 -23.17 -20.18
CA MET A 1 -30.68 -22.78 -18.75
C MET A 1 -29.34 -23.08 -18.08
N LYS A 2 -28.61 -24.17 -18.40
CA LYS A 2 -27.31 -24.50 -17.78
C LYS A 2 -26.18 -23.47 -18.03
N LEU A 3 -26.18 -22.81 -19.19
CA LEU A 3 -25.15 -21.82 -19.59
C LEU A 3 -25.14 -20.54 -18.72
N ILE A 4 -26.31 -20.07 -18.32
CA ILE A 4 -26.45 -18.85 -17.50
C ILE A 4 -25.86 -19.07 -16.09
N GLY A 5 -26.05 -20.27 -15.52
CA GLY A 5 -25.49 -20.63 -14.21
C GLY A 5 -23.96 -20.68 -14.21
N VAL A 6 -23.34 -21.19 -15.29
CA VAL A 6 -21.87 -21.24 -15.43
C VAL A 6 -21.28 -19.84 -15.62
N ILE A 7 -21.94 -18.98 -16.40
CA ILE A 7 -21.50 -17.59 -16.61
C ILE A 7 -21.58 -16.78 -15.30
N LEU A 8 -22.65 -16.93 -14.53
CA LEU A 8 -22.81 -16.26 -13.22
C LEU A 8 -21.75 -16.71 -12.21
N LEU A 9 -21.44 -18.01 -12.16
CA LEU A 9 -20.45 -18.58 -11.25
C LEU A 9 -19.01 -18.18 -11.64
N ALA A 10 -18.73 -18.07 -12.94
CA ALA A 10 -17.48 -17.52 -13.45
C ALA A 10 -17.32 -16.03 -13.11
N LEU A 11 -18.39 -15.23 -13.22
CA LEU A 11 -18.40 -13.80 -12.89
C LEU A 11 -18.21 -13.52 -11.39
N SER A 12 -18.79 -14.33 -10.51
CA SER A 12 -18.65 -14.14 -9.05
C SER A 12 -17.22 -14.41 -8.55
N CYS A 13 -16.53 -15.41 -9.11
CA CYS A 13 -15.15 -15.72 -8.74
C CYS A 13 -14.13 -14.72 -9.31
N THR A 14 -14.43 -14.10 -10.47
CA THR A 14 -13.53 -13.11 -11.09
C THR A 14 -13.66 -11.72 -10.49
N GLY A 15 -14.87 -11.28 -10.12
CA GLY A 15 -15.10 -9.95 -9.53
C GLY A 15 -14.35 -9.74 -8.21
N ALA A 16 -14.38 -10.74 -7.31
CA ALA A 16 -13.70 -10.66 -6.01
C ALA A 16 -12.16 -10.66 -6.15
N GLY A 17 -11.61 -11.41 -7.11
CA GLY A 17 -10.19 -11.44 -7.42
C GLY A 17 -9.66 -10.10 -7.93
N VAL A 18 -10.36 -9.47 -8.86
CA VAL A 18 -9.96 -8.15 -9.40
C VAL A 18 -10.01 -7.07 -8.33
N PHE A 19 -11.05 -7.06 -7.49
CA PHE A 19 -11.18 -6.06 -6.43
C PHE A 19 -10.05 -6.17 -5.40
N SER A 20 -9.71 -7.38 -4.96
CA SER A 20 -8.58 -7.61 -4.03
C SER A 20 -7.21 -7.21 -4.62
N VAL A 21 -7.02 -7.42 -5.93
CA VAL A 21 -5.80 -6.99 -6.64
C VAL A 21 -5.72 -5.46 -6.74
N LEU A 22 -6.84 -4.77 -6.95
CA LEU A 22 -6.86 -3.30 -7.04
C LEU A 22 -6.63 -2.64 -5.68
N THR A 23 -7.28 -3.13 -4.62
CA THR A 23 -7.07 -2.61 -3.26
C THR A 23 -5.66 -2.89 -2.76
N GLY A 24 -5.10 -4.07 -3.05
CA GLY A 24 -3.72 -4.38 -2.71
C GLY A 24 -2.71 -3.51 -3.47
N ARG A 25 -2.92 -3.22 -4.77
CA ARG A 25 -2.09 -2.26 -5.52
C ARG A 25 -2.07 -0.87 -4.88
N ARG A 26 -3.24 -0.37 -4.46
CA ARG A 26 -3.35 0.93 -3.78
C ARG A 26 -2.58 0.94 -2.47
N ARG A 27 -2.72 -0.12 -1.67
CA ARG A 27 -1.98 -0.24 -0.41
C ARG A 27 -0.45 -0.26 -0.63
N VAL A 28 0.03 -0.97 -1.64
CA VAL A 28 1.46 -0.99 -1.98
C VAL A 28 1.98 0.39 -2.38
N ALA A 29 1.19 1.13 -3.19
CA ALA A 29 1.54 2.50 -3.57
C ALA A 29 1.58 3.44 -2.35
N ALA A 30 0.57 3.38 -1.49
CA ALA A 30 0.49 4.18 -0.27
C ALA A 30 1.66 3.90 0.68
N LEU A 31 2.02 2.63 0.90
CA LEU A 31 3.17 2.26 1.74
C LEU A 31 4.51 2.71 1.15
N ARG A 32 4.65 2.69 -0.19
CA ARG A 32 5.83 3.24 -0.86
C ARG A 32 5.94 4.75 -0.63
N ASN A 33 4.83 5.46 -0.80
CA ASN A 33 4.76 6.91 -0.60
C ASN A 33 4.99 7.28 0.86
N LEU A 34 4.46 6.50 1.80
CA LEU A 34 4.72 6.65 3.24
C LEU A 34 6.21 6.54 3.57
N LYS A 35 6.89 5.51 3.06
CA LYS A 35 8.33 5.34 3.28
C LYS A 35 9.11 6.54 2.76
N ASN A 36 8.77 7.03 1.56
CA ASN A 36 9.42 8.20 0.97
C ASN A 36 9.12 9.46 1.78
N TYR A 37 7.88 9.65 2.24
CA TYR A 37 7.48 10.73 3.13
C TYR A 37 8.31 10.73 4.42
N MET A 38 8.42 9.59 5.10
CA MET A 38 9.21 9.48 6.33
C MET A 38 10.70 9.81 6.10
N ALA A 39 11.27 9.37 4.97
CA ALA A 39 12.65 9.69 4.61
C ALA A 39 12.86 11.19 4.34
N THR A 40 11.90 11.83 3.67
CA THR A 40 11.90 13.29 3.46
C THR A 40 11.80 14.05 4.78
N VAL A 41 10.89 13.64 5.66
CA VAL A 41 10.74 14.25 7.00
C VAL A 41 12.01 14.09 7.81
N LYS A 42 12.61 12.89 7.87
CA LYS A 42 13.90 12.66 8.55
C LYS A 42 14.99 13.62 8.04
N THR A 43 15.07 13.78 6.72
CA THR A 43 16.05 14.66 6.08
C THR A 43 15.78 16.12 6.42
N GLY A 44 14.52 16.56 6.38
CA GLY A 44 14.12 17.92 6.76
C GLY A 44 14.39 18.21 8.23
N ILE A 45 14.08 17.28 9.13
CA ILE A 45 14.42 17.42 10.56
C ILE A 45 15.93 17.59 10.72
N ARG A 46 16.73 16.72 10.09
CA ARG A 46 18.20 16.76 10.18
C ARG A 46 18.80 18.06 9.65
N VAL A 47 18.32 18.57 8.52
CA VAL A 47 18.92 19.70 7.81
C VAL A 47 18.43 21.03 8.35
N THR A 48 17.12 21.18 8.55
CA THR A 48 16.54 22.51 8.61
C THR A 48 16.60 23.12 10.01
N ARG A 49 16.76 22.32 11.09
CA ARG A 49 16.51 22.75 12.50
C ARG A 49 15.20 23.56 12.67
N ALA A 50 14.34 23.55 11.66
CA ALA A 50 13.21 24.44 11.49
C ALA A 50 11.94 23.80 12.03
N ASP A 51 10.88 24.61 12.12
CA ASP A 51 9.56 24.19 12.55
C ASP A 51 9.16 22.86 11.94
N LEU A 52 8.99 21.88 12.81
CA LEU A 52 8.59 20.51 12.46
C LEU A 52 7.32 20.54 11.61
N ASP A 53 6.39 21.45 11.91
CA ASP A 53 5.14 21.64 11.18
C ASP A 53 5.39 21.98 9.71
N ARG A 54 6.39 22.82 9.42
CA ARG A 54 6.73 23.18 8.05
C ARG A 54 7.31 21.98 7.29
N VAL A 55 8.21 21.23 7.92
CA VAL A 55 8.80 20.02 7.32
C VAL A 55 7.72 18.98 7.03
N LEU A 56 6.79 18.77 7.97
CA LEU A 56 5.67 17.85 7.80
C LEU A 56 4.75 18.30 6.67
N PHE A 57 4.44 19.59 6.60
CA PHE A 57 3.61 20.16 5.54
C PHE A 57 4.27 19.99 4.16
N GLU A 58 5.53 20.38 4.01
CA GLU A 58 6.26 20.23 2.75
C GLU A 58 6.36 18.77 2.32
N ALA A 59 6.69 17.86 3.25
CA ALA A 59 6.74 16.43 2.94
C ALA A 59 5.36 15.84 2.58
N SER A 60 4.29 16.31 3.21
CA SER A 60 2.92 15.81 2.99
C SER A 60 2.39 16.12 1.60
N SER A 61 2.93 17.14 0.93
CA SER A 61 2.59 17.46 -0.46
C SER A 61 2.90 16.33 -1.45
N ALA A 62 3.80 15.40 -1.07
CA ALA A 62 4.12 14.21 -1.84
C ALA A 62 3.10 13.06 -1.65
N LEU A 63 2.16 13.17 -0.70
CA LEU A 63 1.11 12.20 -0.46
C LEU A 63 -0.17 12.61 -1.20
N SER A 64 -0.77 11.68 -1.94
CA SER A 64 -2.07 11.93 -2.53
C SER A 64 -3.18 11.83 -1.46
N PRO A 65 -4.36 12.47 -1.66
CA PRO A 65 -5.50 12.29 -0.77
C PRO A 65 -5.91 10.82 -0.58
N GLN A 66 -5.71 10.01 -1.63
CA GLN A 66 -6.01 8.57 -1.59
C GLN A 66 -4.98 7.82 -0.73
N ASP A 67 -3.72 8.21 -0.77
CA ASP A 67 -2.71 7.64 0.14
C ASP A 67 -3.06 7.93 1.59
N LEU A 68 -3.46 9.18 1.90
CA LEU A 68 -3.86 9.56 3.26
C LEU A 68 -4.98 8.69 3.81
N THR A 69 -6.03 8.41 3.03
CA THR A 69 -7.13 7.52 3.49
C THR A 69 -6.66 6.10 3.83
N VAL A 70 -5.66 5.59 3.11
CA VAL A 70 -5.08 4.27 3.40
C VAL A 70 -4.16 4.35 4.63
N LEU A 71 -3.35 5.41 4.72
CA LEU A 71 -2.35 5.61 5.76
C LEU A 71 -2.96 5.96 7.12
N GLU A 72 -4.11 6.63 7.17
CA GLU A 72 -4.84 6.90 8.42
C GLU A 72 -5.23 5.60 9.16
N GLY A 73 -5.44 4.51 8.42
CA GLY A 73 -5.68 3.17 8.95
C GLY A 73 -4.41 2.39 9.28
N GLU A 74 -3.23 2.86 8.87
CA GLU A 74 -1.96 2.18 9.13
C GLU A 74 -1.38 2.66 10.48
N PRO A 75 -1.22 1.77 11.48
CA PRO A 75 -0.76 2.15 12.82
C PRO A 75 0.65 2.74 12.79
N LEU A 76 1.48 2.32 11.83
CA LEU A 76 2.83 2.82 11.62
C LEU A 76 2.85 4.32 11.28
N TYR A 77 1.86 4.82 10.53
CA TYR A 77 1.80 6.25 10.21
C TYR A 77 1.54 7.08 11.47
N ARG A 78 0.64 6.64 12.34
CA ARG A 78 0.37 7.30 13.63
C ARG A 78 1.55 7.22 14.58
N MET A 79 2.20 6.06 14.66
CA MET A 79 3.40 5.86 15.48
C MET A 79 4.55 6.75 15.02
N PHE A 80 4.72 6.92 13.71
CA PHE A 80 5.72 7.83 13.16
C PHE A 80 5.48 9.25 13.64
N LEU A 81 4.28 9.80 13.42
CA LEU A 81 3.93 11.17 13.84
C LEU A 81 4.06 11.37 15.36
N ALA A 82 3.69 10.37 16.16
CA ALA A 82 3.73 10.45 17.61
C ALA A 82 5.15 10.54 18.20
N GLY A 83 6.19 10.09 17.47
CA GLY A 83 7.57 10.18 17.93
C GLY A 83 8.31 11.43 17.44
N LEU A 84 7.65 12.31 16.70
CA LEU A 84 8.22 13.59 16.26
C LEU A 84 7.93 14.67 17.30
N GLY A 85 8.93 15.50 17.61
CA GLY A 85 8.79 16.59 18.59
C GLY A 85 8.77 16.16 20.06
N THR A 86 8.82 14.85 20.37
CA THR A 86 8.65 14.32 21.73
C THR A 86 9.95 14.08 22.50
N GLY A 87 11.11 14.39 21.91
CA GLY A 87 12.41 14.12 22.54
C GLY A 87 13.59 14.81 21.87
N PRO A 88 14.84 14.53 22.32
CA PRO A 88 16.05 15.02 21.69
C PRO A 88 16.12 14.65 20.21
N MET A 89 16.79 15.49 19.43
CA MET A 89 16.93 15.30 17.98
C MET A 89 17.44 13.92 17.59
N GLU A 90 18.45 13.41 18.31
CA GLU A 90 19.04 12.10 18.06
C GLU A 90 18.01 10.97 18.22
N GLN A 91 17.23 11.01 19.29
CA GLN A 91 16.15 10.05 19.53
C GLN A 91 15.04 10.14 18.46
N GLN A 92 14.71 11.35 17.99
CA GLN A 92 13.73 11.51 16.90
C GLN A 92 14.23 10.92 15.58
N LEU A 93 15.53 11.06 15.28
CA LEU A 93 16.13 10.50 14.08
C LEU A 93 16.21 8.97 14.15
N GLU A 94 16.53 8.40 15.32
CA GLU A 94 16.45 6.95 15.55
C GLU A 94 15.02 6.42 15.40
N HIS A 95 14.03 7.14 15.94
CA HIS A 95 12.61 6.80 15.76
C HIS A 95 12.20 6.84 14.29
N CYS A 96 12.63 7.87 13.55
CA CYS A 96 12.42 7.96 12.11
C CYS A 96 13.01 6.74 11.39
N ASP A 97 14.23 6.34 11.73
CA ASP A 97 14.90 5.18 11.13
C ASP A 97 14.16 3.87 11.40
N ALA A 98 13.76 3.64 12.64
CA ALA A 98 12.95 2.47 13.00
C ALA A 98 11.63 2.42 12.23
N CYS A 99 10.95 3.57 12.08
CA CYS A 99 9.71 3.67 11.32
C CYS A 99 9.92 3.46 9.81
N ILE A 100 10.99 4.00 9.22
CA ILE A 100 11.34 3.80 7.80
C ILE A 100 11.65 2.33 7.52
N GLU A 101 12.36 1.67 8.43
CA GLU A 101 12.65 0.24 8.32
C GLU A 101 11.37 -0.59 8.39
N ALA A 102 10.50 -0.31 9.38
CA ALA A 102 9.20 -0.97 9.50
C ALA A 102 8.33 -0.75 8.25
N ALA A 103 8.30 0.47 7.71
CA ALA A 103 7.57 0.81 6.49
C ALA A 103 8.12 0.03 5.28
N SER A 104 9.45 -0.13 5.23
CA SER A 104 10.12 -0.90 4.18
C SER A 104 9.78 -2.39 4.24
N ARG A 105 9.67 -2.97 5.45
CA ARG A 105 9.23 -4.35 5.65
C ARG A 105 7.77 -4.53 5.23
N LEU A 106 6.87 -3.67 5.71
CA LEU A 106 5.44 -3.71 5.33
C LEU A 106 5.24 -3.53 3.82
N TYR A 107 6.00 -2.62 3.19
CA TYR A 107 5.97 -2.43 1.75
C TYR A 107 6.37 -3.70 1.00
N LYS A 108 7.48 -4.35 1.40
CA LYS A 108 7.94 -5.60 0.76
C LYS A 108 6.90 -6.70 0.91
N GLU A 109 6.36 -6.90 2.11
CA GLU A 109 5.33 -7.91 2.35
C GLU A 109 4.05 -7.65 1.53
N ALA A 110 3.62 -6.39 1.45
CA ALA A 110 2.46 -6.00 0.66
C ALA A 110 2.70 -6.21 -0.84
N ASP A 111 3.88 -5.86 -1.35
CA ASP A 111 4.24 -6.03 -2.75
C ASP A 111 4.31 -7.52 -3.13
N GLU A 112 4.93 -8.35 -2.30
CA GLU A 112 4.98 -9.80 -2.50
C GLU A 112 3.59 -10.44 -2.51
N LYS A 113 2.73 -10.07 -1.55
CA LYS A 113 1.34 -10.55 -1.50
C LYS A 113 0.58 -10.11 -2.76
N GLN A 114 0.76 -8.86 -3.17
CA GLN A 114 0.12 -8.32 -4.36
C GLN A 114 0.57 -9.04 -5.64
N GLN A 115 1.87 -9.32 -5.78
CA GLN A 115 2.39 -10.08 -6.92
C GLN A 115 1.83 -11.50 -6.95
N LYS A 116 1.75 -12.17 -5.80
CA LYS A 116 1.15 -13.52 -5.69
C LYS A 116 -0.34 -13.49 -6.09
N SER A 117 -1.12 -12.56 -5.54
CA SER A 117 -2.54 -12.41 -5.87
C SER A 117 -2.78 -12.08 -7.35
N ALA A 118 -1.93 -11.22 -7.94
CA ALA A 118 -2.00 -10.90 -9.37
C ALA A 118 -1.72 -12.14 -10.24
N LYS A 119 -0.73 -12.96 -9.89
CA LYS A 119 -0.42 -14.22 -10.60
C LYS A 119 -1.59 -15.20 -10.52
N VAL A 120 -2.12 -15.44 -9.31
CA VAL A 120 -3.25 -16.36 -9.10
C VAL A 120 -4.47 -15.90 -9.90
N THR A 121 -4.76 -14.60 -9.88
CA THR A 121 -5.87 -14.02 -10.63
C THR A 121 -5.70 -14.25 -12.13
N LEU A 122 -4.52 -13.96 -12.69
CA LEU A 122 -4.20 -14.21 -14.11
C LEU A 122 -4.36 -15.69 -14.50
N THR A 123 -3.87 -16.61 -13.67
CA THR A 123 -4.01 -18.05 -13.94
C THR A 123 -5.47 -18.52 -13.89
N LEU A 124 -6.28 -17.92 -13.02
CA LEU A 124 -7.70 -18.25 -12.92
C LEU A 124 -8.46 -17.73 -14.15
N TYR A 125 -8.09 -16.54 -14.65
CA TYR A 125 -8.64 -15.98 -15.89
C TYR A 125 -8.33 -16.85 -17.11
N SER A 126 -7.09 -17.32 -17.27
CA SER A 126 -6.74 -18.17 -18.41
C SER A 126 -7.46 -19.52 -18.38
N LEU A 127 -7.60 -20.14 -17.19
CA LEU A 127 -8.36 -21.38 -17.03
C LEU A 127 -9.86 -21.18 -17.30
N GLY A 128 -10.45 -20.11 -16.79
CA GLY A 128 -11.87 -19.79 -16.99
C GLY A 128 -12.21 -19.54 -18.46
N GLY A 129 -11.35 -18.80 -19.17
CA GLY A 129 -11.50 -18.59 -20.62
C GLY A 129 -11.42 -19.90 -21.41
N LEU A 130 -10.51 -20.80 -21.03
CA LEU A 130 -10.34 -22.09 -21.69
C LEU A 130 -11.52 -23.04 -21.44
N ALA A 131 -12.08 -23.05 -20.22
CA ALA A 131 -13.27 -23.83 -19.90
C ALA A 131 -14.52 -23.37 -20.68
N ILE A 132 -14.69 -22.06 -20.88
CA ILE A 132 -15.76 -21.51 -21.71
C ILE A 132 -15.56 -21.89 -23.18
N ALA A 133 -14.32 -21.83 -23.69
CA ALA A 133 -14.01 -22.23 -25.05
C ALA A 133 -14.33 -23.72 -25.30
N ILE A 134 -14.01 -24.61 -24.35
CA ILE A 134 -14.34 -26.04 -24.43
C ILE A 134 -15.86 -26.28 -24.37
N LEU A 135 -16.61 -25.50 -23.58
CA LEU A 135 -18.07 -25.65 -23.47
C LEU A 135 -18.85 -25.11 -24.67
N LEU A 136 -18.26 -24.21 -25.45
CA LEU A 136 -18.85 -23.63 -26.66
C LEU A 136 -18.53 -24.41 -27.94
N TYR A 137 -17.63 -25.41 -27.86
CA TYR A 137 -17.24 -26.30 -28.95
C TYR A 137 -17.91 -27.67 -28.79
#